data_AF-A0AAI9EFJ9-F1
#
_entry.id   AF-A0AAI9EFJ9-F1
#
_cell.length_a   1.000
_cell.length_b   1.000
_cell.length_c   1.000
_cell.angle_alpha   90.00
_cell.angle_beta   90.00
_cell.angle_gamma   90.00
#
_symmetry.space_group_name_H-M   'P 1'
#
loop_
_entity.id
_entity.type
_entity.pdbx_description
1 polymer ?
#
loop_
_entity_poly.entity_id
_entity_poly.type
_entity_poly.pdbx_seq_one_letter_code
_entity_poly.pdbx_strand_id
1 'polypeptide(L)'
;MLLLALLPVLASALPATYFNIFGLNACDEHIPETQHFISFQVSNPNAVYEQGGNEVANCSIKWNTSAPLCWTSCSTNGYPVWYTHLTPNYNPSNGYYYGNFSLDIAEYYVYSAPVLNNVSVIAEVGLEGHTCSNGAQSSECGIWSGYLP
;
A
#
# COMPACT_ATOMS: atom_id res chain seq x y z
N MET A 1 7.21 -44.97 -32.37
CA MET A 1 6.14 -44.18 -31.73
C MET A 1 6.76 -43.43 -30.56
N LEU A 2 7.02 -42.12 -30.73
CA LEU A 2 7.54 -41.26 -29.67
C LEU A 2 6.36 -40.40 -29.20
N LEU A 3 5.88 -40.64 -27.98
CA LEU A 3 4.77 -39.89 -27.38
C LEU A 3 5.35 -38.60 -26.79
N LEU A 4 5.22 -37.46 -27.47
CA LEU A 4 5.51 -36.16 -26.87
C LEU A 4 4.38 -35.81 -25.89
N ALA A 5 4.64 -35.94 -24.59
CA ALA A 5 3.77 -35.44 -23.55
C ALA A 5 3.83 -33.90 -23.55
N LEU A 6 2.78 -33.27 -24.07
CA LEU A 6 2.55 -31.84 -23.98
C LEU A 6 2.12 -31.54 -22.52
N LEU A 7 3.04 -31.09 -21.67
CA LEU A 7 2.67 -30.51 -20.38
C LEU A 7 2.05 -29.12 -20.64
N PRO A 8 0.80 -28.84 -20.23
CA PRO A 8 0.32 -27.47 -20.18
C PRO A 8 1.14 -26.74 -19.11
N VAL A 9 1.98 -25.80 -19.54
CA VAL A 9 2.58 -24.81 -18.66
C VAL A 9 1.42 -24.02 -18.06
N LEU A 10 1.08 -24.29 -16.80
CA LEU A 10 0.28 -23.40 -15.98
C LEU A 10 1.09 -22.12 -15.82
N ALA A 11 0.88 -21.16 -16.71
CA ALA A 11 1.27 -19.79 -16.46
C ALA A 11 0.45 -19.34 -15.24
N SER A 12 1.08 -19.29 -14.07
CA SER A 12 0.55 -18.58 -12.92
C SER A 12 0.47 -17.12 -13.31
N ALA A 13 -0.69 -16.69 -13.83
CA ALA A 13 -1.01 -15.28 -13.89
C ALA A 13 -0.98 -14.79 -12.44
N LEU A 14 0.02 -13.96 -12.11
CA LEU A 14 -0.07 -13.07 -10.95
C LEU A 14 -1.46 -12.43 -11.01
N PRO A 15 -2.20 -12.33 -9.88
CA PRO A 15 -3.47 -11.63 -9.89
C PRO A 15 -3.18 -10.23 -10.45
N ALA A 16 -3.74 -9.92 -11.62
CA ALA A 16 -3.63 -8.58 -12.18
C ALA A 16 -4.15 -7.63 -11.10
N THR A 17 -3.29 -6.75 -10.63
CA THR A 17 -3.58 -5.82 -9.54
C THR A 17 -4.84 -5.06 -9.90
N TYR A 18 -5.89 -5.27 -9.12
CA TYR A 18 -7.20 -4.71 -9.38
C TYR A 18 -7.24 -3.18 -9.12
N PHE A 19 -6.22 -2.65 -8.46
CA PHE A 19 -6.11 -1.25 -8.07
C PHE A 19 -4.68 -0.77 -8.26
N ASN A 20 -4.55 0.56 -8.29
CA ASN A 20 -3.29 1.27 -8.37
C ASN A 20 -3.06 2.02 -7.06
N ILE A 21 -1.84 1.96 -6.54
CA ILE A 21 -1.35 2.84 -5.47
C ILE A 21 -0.41 3.88 -6.08
N PHE A 22 -0.51 5.14 -5.66
CA PHE A 22 0.38 6.21 -6.08
C PHE A 22 0.56 7.26 -4.98
N GLY A 23 1.62 8.08 -5.11
CA GLY A 23 1.92 9.15 -4.15
C GLY A 23 2.20 8.63 -2.74
N LEU A 24 2.78 7.42 -2.62
CA LEU A 24 3.08 6.83 -1.33
C LEU A 24 4.17 7.66 -0.63
N ASN A 25 3.91 8.03 0.61
CA ASN A 25 4.81 8.72 1.50
C ASN A 25 4.73 8.11 2.89
N ALA A 26 5.87 7.67 3.43
CA ALA A 26 6.04 7.13 4.76
C ALA A 26 7.10 7.94 5.50
N CYS A 27 6.81 8.38 6.72
CA CYS A 27 7.71 9.26 7.45
C CYS A 27 7.64 9.02 8.95
N ASP A 28 8.80 9.14 9.58
CA ASP A 28 9.00 9.07 11.01
C ASP A 28 9.61 10.39 11.50
N GLU A 29 8.86 11.11 12.32
CA GLU A 29 9.27 12.35 13.00
C GLU A 29 9.53 12.05 14.47
N HIS A 30 10.58 12.63 15.06
CA HIS A 30 11.01 12.33 16.43
C HIS A 30 10.98 13.55 17.36
N ILE A 31 10.69 14.74 16.83
CA ILE A 31 10.69 15.99 17.57
C ILE A 31 9.47 16.81 17.13
N PRO A 32 8.66 17.35 18.05
CA PRO A 32 8.81 17.33 19.51
C PRO A 32 8.48 15.96 20.15
N GLU A 33 7.77 15.09 19.46
CA GLU A 33 7.41 13.75 19.90
C GLU A 33 7.55 12.76 18.75
N THR A 34 7.74 11.48 19.07
CA THR A 34 7.77 10.42 18.06
C THR A 34 6.40 10.27 17.41
N GLN A 35 6.37 10.40 16.10
CA GLN A 35 5.18 10.25 15.28
C GLN A 35 5.56 9.60 13.95
N HIS A 36 4.76 8.63 13.57
CA HIS A 36 4.87 7.89 12.33
C HIS A 36 3.65 8.18 11.48
N PHE A 37 3.83 8.35 10.18
CA PHE A 37 2.73 8.46 9.26
C PHE A 37 3.00 7.78 7.92
N ILE A 38 1.95 7.23 7.33
CA ILE A 38 1.95 6.72 5.96
C ILE A 38 0.73 7.30 5.26
N SER A 39 0.94 7.88 4.08
CA SER A 39 -0.12 8.39 3.23
C SER A 39 0.07 7.94 1.79
N PHE A 40 -1.01 7.60 1.11
CA PHE A 40 -1.00 7.22 -0.30
C PHE A 40 -2.38 7.43 -0.93
N GLN A 41 -2.44 7.35 -2.25
CA GLN A 41 -3.67 7.36 -3.01
C GLN A 41 -3.91 5.98 -3.61
N VAL A 42 -5.17 5.56 -3.61
CA VAL A 42 -5.60 4.30 -4.22
C VAL A 42 -6.78 4.52 -5.14
N SER A 43 -6.79 3.83 -6.27
CA SER A 43 -7.92 3.83 -7.20
C SER A 43 -8.00 2.51 -7.94
N ASN A 44 -9.19 2.04 -8.26
CA ASN A 44 -9.36 1.05 -9.31
C ASN A 44 -9.67 1.76 -10.64
N PRO A 45 -8.71 1.91 -11.56
CA PRO A 45 -8.93 2.63 -12.83
C PRO A 45 -9.94 1.92 -13.75
N ASN A 46 -10.15 0.62 -13.55
CA ASN A 46 -11.04 -0.22 -14.35
C ASN A 46 -12.43 -0.38 -13.71
N ALA A 47 -12.68 0.27 -12.57
CA ALA A 47 -13.96 0.22 -11.90
C ALA A 47 -15.06 0.82 -12.78
N VAL A 48 -16.10 0.02 -13.01
CA VAL A 48 -17.34 0.52 -13.61
C VAL A 48 -18.21 1.22 -12.56
N TYR A 49 -19.23 1.94 -13.00
CA TYR A 49 -20.12 2.67 -12.10
C TYR A 49 -20.76 1.77 -11.02
N GLU A 50 -21.11 0.52 -11.38
CA GLU A 50 -21.69 -0.48 -10.48
C GLU A 50 -20.71 -0.92 -9.37
N GLN A 51 -19.41 -0.69 -9.57
CA GLN A 51 -18.33 -0.90 -8.61
C GLN A 51 -17.99 0.39 -7.84
N GLY A 52 -18.80 1.44 -7.97
CA GLY A 52 -18.54 2.75 -7.36
C GLY A 52 -17.67 3.68 -8.22
N GLY A 53 -17.25 3.24 -9.41
CA GLY A 53 -16.45 4.07 -10.33
C GLY A 53 -14.97 4.15 -9.96
N ASN A 54 -14.21 4.84 -10.80
CA ASN A 54 -12.75 4.89 -10.77
C ASN A 54 -12.17 6.05 -9.93
N GLU A 55 -12.97 6.56 -9.00
CA GLU A 55 -12.58 7.67 -8.13
C GLU A 55 -11.39 7.31 -7.24
N VAL A 56 -10.57 8.33 -6.96
CA VAL A 56 -9.36 8.18 -6.14
C VAL A 56 -9.71 8.35 -4.66
N ALA A 57 -9.22 7.43 -3.84
CA ALA A 57 -9.30 7.49 -2.38
C ALA A 57 -7.95 7.91 -1.79
N ASN A 58 -7.98 8.79 -0.78
CA ASN A 58 -6.79 9.19 -0.04
C ASN A 58 -6.70 8.42 1.28
N CYS A 59 -5.68 7.59 1.42
CA CYS A 59 -5.44 6.79 2.61
C CYS A 59 -4.35 7.45 3.47
N SER A 60 -4.57 7.50 4.77
CA SER A 60 -3.58 8.01 5.73
C SER A 60 -3.68 7.26 7.05
N ILE A 61 -2.54 6.84 7.57
CA ILE A 61 -2.39 6.14 8.84
C ILE A 61 -1.33 6.88 9.65
N LYS A 62 -1.65 7.24 10.89
CA LYS A 62 -0.74 7.97 11.80
C LYS A 62 -0.76 7.34 13.19
N TRP A 63 0.42 7.19 13.80
CA TRP A 63 0.57 6.63 15.15
C TRP A 63 1.83 7.16 15.84
N ASN A 64 1.91 7.04 17.16
CA ASN A 64 3.03 7.57 17.95
C ASN A 64 3.87 6.49 18.64
N THR A 65 3.29 5.33 18.93
CA THR A 65 3.95 4.25 19.71
C THR A 65 3.91 2.93 18.96
N SER A 66 2.73 2.33 18.87
CA SER A 66 2.50 1.09 18.13
C SER A 66 1.65 1.38 16.90
N ALA A 67 1.96 0.71 15.79
CA ALA A 67 1.14 0.80 14.60
C ALA A 67 -0.30 0.35 14.91
N PRO A 68 -1.30 0.96 14.25
CA PRO A 68 -2.69 0.60 14.47
C PRO A 68 -2.96 -0.80 13.91
N LEU A 69 -3.58 -1.64 14.74
CA LEU A 69 -3.99 -3.00 14.37
C LEU A 69 -5.35 -3.04 13.65
N CYS A 70 -6.06 -1.91 13.64
CA CYS A 70 -7.40 -1.81 13.06
C CYS A 70 -7.32 -1.29 11.63
N TRP A 71 -8.27 -1.72 10.80
CA TRP A 71 -8.53 -1.12 9.50
C TRP A 71 -8.88 0.36 9.64
N THR A 72 -8.24 1.18 8.81
CA THR A 72 -8.43 2.63 8.75
C THR A 72 -9.15 2.99 7.46
N SER A 73 -10.25 3.74 7.53
CA SER A 73 -10.97 4.19 6.33
C SER A 73 -10.16 5.24 5.58
N CYS A 74 -10.08 5.11 4.26
CA CYS A 74 -9.55 6.15 3.39
C CYS A 74 -10.64 7.19 3.11
N SER A 75 -10.23 8.44 2.91
CA SER A 75 -11.14 9.52 2.55
C SER A 75 -11.57 9.37 1.09
N THR A 76 -12.87 9.21 0.88
CA THR A 76 -13.53 9.14 -0.44
C THR A 76 -14.67 10.15 -0.49
N ASN A 77 -14.97 10.67 -1.69
CA ASN A 77 -16.14 11.53 -1.89
C ASN A 77 -17.46 10.71 -2.06
N GLY A 78 -17.43 9.40 -1.79
CA GLY A 78 -18.55 8.51 -2.03
C GLY A 78 -18.16 7.03 -1.94
N TYR A 79 -18.84 6.19 -2.72
CA TYR A 79 -18.49 4.79 -2.93
C TYR A 79 -17.53 4.65 -4.12
N PRO A 80 -16.69 3.59 -4.16
CA PRO A 80 -16.54 2.56 -3.13
C PRO A 80 -15.79 3.09 -1.90
N VAL A 81 -16.03 2.47 -0.74
CA VAL A 81 -15.31 2.85 0.49
C VAL A 81 -14.05 2.01 0.56
N TRP A 82 -12.91 2.68 0.72
CA TRP A 82 -11.62 2.02 0.82
C TRP A 82 -11.18 1.96 2.28
N TYR A 83 -10.59 0.84 2.65
CA TYR A 83 -9.93 0.68 3.94
C TYR A 83 -8.51 0.19 3.72
N THR A 84 -7.63 0.59 4.62
CA THR A 84 -6.26 0.10 4.65
C THR A 84 -5.88 -0.38 6.05
N HIS A 85 -5.08 -1.43 6.10
CA HIS A 85 -4.46 -1.92 7.31
C HIS A 85 -2.95 -1.98 7.11
N LEU A 86 -2.20 -1.50 8.10
CA LEU A 86 -0.75 -1.45 8.07
C LEU A 86 -0.19 -2.54 8.95
N THR A 87 0.62 -3.42 8.37
CA THR A 87 1.51 -4.27 9.13
C THR A 87 2.92 -3.68 9.04
N PRO A 88 3.39 -2.95 10.08
CA PRO A 88 4.75 -2.45 10.07
C PRO A 88 5.74 -3.62 10.13
N ASN A 89 6.86 -3.50 9.43
CA ASN A 89 8.00 -4.38 9.64
C ASN A 89 9.06 -3.59 10.42
N TYR A 90 8.91 -3.55 11.75
CA TYR A 90 9.82 -2.82 12.63
C TYR A 90 11.25 -3.33 12.45
N ASN A 91 12.18 -2.44 12.10
CA ASN A 91 13.60 -2.78 12.05
C ASN A 91 14.29 -2.43 13.38
N PRO A 92 14.61 -3.42 14.23
CA PRO A 92 15.24 -3.18 15.52
C PRO A 92 16.66 -2.63 15.41
N SER A 93 17.31 -2.76 14.24
CA SER A 93 18.68 -2.28 14.02
C SER A 93 18.74 -0.75 13.88
N ASN A 94 17.64 -0.14 13.45
CA ASN A 94 17.59 1.28 13.14
C ASN A 94 16.59 2.03 14.05
N GLY A 95 15.70 1.31 14.76
CA GLY A 95 14.71 1.89 15.66
C GLY A 95 13.56 2.62 14.94
N TYR A 96 13.42 2.39 13.63
CA TYR A 96 12.52 3.11 12.76
C TYR A 96 11.49 2.20 12.10
N TYR A 97 10.33 2.77 11.78
CA TYR A 97 9.24 2.14 11.04
C TYR A 97 9.23 2.57 9.56
N TYR A 98 9.98 3.61 9.20
CA TYR A 98 10.15 4.03 7.82
C TYR A 98 11.00 3.00 7.05
N GLY A 99 10.43 2.48 5.97
CA GLY A 99 11.18 1.78 4.92
C GLY A 99 10.86 0.30 4.71
N ASN A 100 10.10 -0.36 5.58
CA ASN A 100 9.56 -1.70 5.29
C ASN A 100 8.21 -1.89 5.98
N PHE A 101 7.16 -2.10 5.19
CA PHE A 101 5.82 -2.36 5.70
C PHE A 101 4.95 -3.07 4.67
N SER A 102 3.91 -3.75 5.15
CA SER A 102 2.86 -4.30 4.29
C SER A 102 1.58 -3.50 4.47
N LEU A 103 0.94 -3.17 3.35
CA LEU A 103 -0.37 -2.57 3.29
C LEU A 103 -1.36 -3.62 2.81
N ASP A 104 -2.37 -3.89 3.63
CA ASP A 104 -3.57 -4.55 3.16
C ASP A 104 -4.56 -3.46 2.75
N ILE A 105 -5.22 -3.64 1.61
CA ILE A 105 -6.18 -2.71 1.03
C ILE A 105 -7.47 -3.48 0.76
N ALA A 106 -8.57 -2.97 1.29
CA ALA A 106 -9.89 -3.53 1.09
C ALA A 106 -10.78 -2.49 0.41
N GLU A 107 -11.41 -2.89 -0.68
CA GLU A 107 -12.42 -2.10 -1.37
C GLU A 107 -13.81 -2.65 -1.04
N TYR A 108 -14.68 -1.80 -0.51
CA TYR A 108 -16.06 -2.13 -0.17
C TYR A 108 -17.03 -1.53 -1.18
N TYR A 109 -17.78 -2.41 -1.82
CA TYR A 109 -18.90 -2.07 -2.69
C TYR A 109 -20.22 -2.16 -1.92
N VAL A 110 -21.21 -1.39 -2.37
CA VAL A 110 -22.57 -1.44 -1.79
C VAL A 110 -23.24 -2.80 -2.02
N TYR A 111 -22.93 -3.49 -3.13
CA TYR A 111 -23.65 -4.69 -3.58
C TYR A 111 -22.80 -5.96 -3.70
N SER A 112 -21.54 -5.93 -3.27
CA SER A 112 -20.67 -7.12 -3.32
C SER A 112 -19.77 -7.19 -2.10
N ALA A 113 -19.28 -8.40 -1.83
CA ALA A 113 -18.32 -8.65 -0.76
C ALA A 113 -17.05 -7.81 -0.98
N PRO A 114 -16.39 -7.38 0.11
CA PRO A 114 -15.14 -6.66 0.00
C PRO A 114 -14.07 -7.52 -0.66
N VAL A 115 -13.28 -6.90 -1.53
CA VAL A 115 -12.12 -7.54 -2.13
C VAL A 115 -10.90 -7.12 -1.32
N LEU A 116 -10.28 -8.11 -0.67
CA LEU A 116 -9.03 -7.92 0.08
C LEU A 116 -7.85 -8.13 -0.87
N ASN A 117 -6.96 -7.15 -0.95
CA ASN A 117 -5.70 -7.27 -1.66
C ASN A 117 -4.55 -6.81 -0.77
N ASN A 118 -3.43 -7.51 -0.85
CA ASN A 118 -2.27 -7.24 0.00
C ASN A 118 -1.10 -6.80 -0.87
N VAL A 119 -0.47 -5.69 -0.49
CA VAL A 119 0.71 -5.14 -1.15
C VAL A 119 1.80 -4.98 -0.11
N SER A 120 2.97 -5.55 -0.37
CA SER A 120 4.15 -5.32 0.47
C SER A 120 5.01 -4.23 -0.15
N VAL A 121 5.33 -3.20 0.62
CA VAL A 121 6.11 -2.05 0.18
C VAL A 121 7.43 -2.04 0.93
N ILE A 122 8.51 -2.13 0.17
CA ILE A 122 9.88 -2.01 0.68
C ILE A 122 10.42 -0.70 0.14
N ALA A 123 10.62 0.28 1.01
CA ALA A 123 11.15 1.58 0.67
C ALA A 123 12.53 1.76 1.31
N GLU A 124 13.58 1.41 0.58
CA GLU A 124 14.96 1.51 1.08
C GLU A 124 15.72 2.67 0.43
N VAL A 125 16.63 3.29 1.17
CA VAL A 125 17.52 4.34 0.65
C VAL A 125 18.36 3.76 -0.49
N GLY A 126 18.24 4.36 -1.68
CA GLY A 126 18.97 3.91 -2.87
C GLY A 126 18.27 2.79 -3.65
N LEU A 127 17.08 2.36 -3.23
CA LEU A 127 16.24 1.48 -4.03
C LEU A 127 15.61 2.27 -5.19
N GLU A 128 15.63 1.70 -6.39
CA GLU A 128 15.06 2.35 -7.57
C GLU A 128 13.56 2.63 -7.37
N GLY A 129 13.08 3.80 -7.80
CA GLY A 129 11.70 4.25 -7.63
C GLY A 129 11.36 4.82 -6.24
N HIS A 130 12.28 4.75 -5.27
CA HIS A 130 12.09 5.24 -3.91
C HIS A 130 13.04 6.39 -3.60
N THR A 131 12.52 7.47 -3.02
CA THR A 131 13.33 8.57 -2.49
C THR A 131 13.18 8.57 -0.99
N CYS A 132 14.27 8.22 -0.31
CA CYS A 132 14.34 8.27 1.14
C CYS A 132 15.37 9.32 1.57
N SER A 133 14.99 10.18 2.51
CA SER A 133 15.88 11.12 3.16
C SER A 133 15.93 10.83 4.65
N ASN A 134 17.13 10.63 5.19
CA ASN A 134 17.37 10.52 6.62
C ASN A 134 17.81 11.88 7.15
N GLY A 135 16.95 12.53 7.93
CA GLY A 135 17.29 13.69 8.73
C GLY A 135 17.59 13.29 10.17
N ALA A 136 18.24 14.19 10.92
CA ALA A 136 18.54 13.96 12.33
C ALA A 136 17.29 13.88 13.22
N GLN A 137 16.18 14.45 12.77
CA GLN A 137 14.93 14.60 13.55
C GLN A 137 13.71 14.01 12.83
N SER A 138 13.79 13.85 11.51
CA SER A 138 12.76 13.25 10.68
C SER A 138 13.41 12.41 9.60
N SER A 139 12.78 11.29 9.25
CA SER A 139 13.16 10.50 8.09
C SER A 139 11.92 10.21 7.26
N GLU A 140 12.04 10.36 5.96
CA GLU A 140 10.94 10.27 5.01
C GLU A 140 11.34 9.34 3.87
N CYS A 141 10.41 8.51 3.42
CA CYS A 141 10.53 7.59 2.30
C CYS A 141 9.27 7.66 1.46
N GLY A 142 9.40 8.02 0.19
CA GLY A 142 8.29 8.05 -0.75
C GLY A 142 8.59 7.38 -2.07
N ILE A 143 7.53 7.07 -2.82
CA ILE A 143 7.60 6.59 -4.20
C ILE A 143 7.13 7.74 -5.09
N TRP A 144 8.07 8.39 -5.78
CA TRP A 144 7.76 9.59 -6.58
C TRP A 144 7.24 9.29 -7.99
N SER A 145 7.42 8.06 -8.49
CA SER A 145 6.87 7.65 -9.77
C SER A 145 6.93 6.14 -9.93
N GLY A 146 5.89 5.44 -9.51
CA GLY A 146 5.76 4.01 -9.73
C GLY A 146 4.39 3.52 -9.29
N TYR A 147 3.62 3.02 -10.24
CA TYR A 147 2.49 2.16 -9.93
C TYR A 147 3.05 0.94 -9.19
N LEU A 148 2.59 0.69 -7.97
CA LEU A 148 2.84 -0.58 -7.32
C LEU A 148 1.93 -1.63 -8.00
N PRO A 149 2.49 -2.68 -8.62
CA PRO A 149 1.71 -3.80 -9.13
C PRO A 149 1.24 -4.73 -8.00
#